data_AF-A0A0R3TE39-F1
#
_entry.id   AF-A0A0R3TE39-F1
#
_cell.length_a   1.000
_cell.length_b   1.000
_cell.length_c   1.000
_cell.angle_alpha   90.00
_cell.angle_beta   90.00
_cell.angle_gamma   90.00
#
_symmetry.space_group_name_H-M   'P 1'
#
loop_
_entity.id
_entity.type
_entity.pdbx_description
1 polymer ?
#
loop_
_entity_poly.entity_id
_entity_poly.type
_entity_poly.pdbx_seq_one_letter_code
_entity_poly.pdbx_strand_id
1 'polypeptide(L)' 'MIKINTLELIYSNEDPATYLHYNGTRTTPDLLLASSDISEHTCRNIIEDPGSVHKPVIASITIGSKSMTREVST' A
#
# COMPACT_ATOMS: atom_id res chain seq x y z
N MET A 1 -13.81 7.16 20.67
CA MET A 1 -12.34 7.09 20.78
C MET A 1 -11.76 6.98 19.38
N ILE A 2 -10.98 7.96 18.92
CA ILE A 2 -10.31 7.87 17.60
C ILE A 2 -9.11 6.94 17.79
N LYS A 3 -9.05 5.85 17.04
CA LYS A 3 -7.92 4.92 17.07
C LYS A 3 -6.78 5.55 16.26
N ILE A 4 -5.75 6.06 16.94
CA ILE A 4 -4.56 6.63 16.31
C ILE A 4 -3.58 5.47 16.11
N ASN A 5 -3.63 4.85 14.94
CA ASN A 5 -2.60 3.90 14.53
C ASN A 5 -1.49 4.66 13.79
N THR A 6 -0.26 4.16 13.86
CA THR A 6 0.85 4.64 13.03
C THR A 6 0.64 4.25 11.56
N LEU A 7 1.29 4.98 10.65
CA LEU A 7 1.34 4.62 9.23
C LEU A 7 2.63 3.86 8.96
N GLU A 8 2.53 2.75 8.24
CA GLU A 8 3.63 1.92 7.79
C GLU A 8 3.76 2.00 6.27
N LEU A 9 5.02 2.04 5.82
CA LEU A 9 5.35 1.97 4.41
C LEU A 9 5.31 0.51 3.94
N ILE A 10 4.45 0.22 2.98
CA ILE A 10 4.41 -1.08 2.32
C ILE A 10 5.41 -1.01 1.16
N TYR A 11 6.55 -1.66 1.32
CA TYR A 11 7.68 -1.62 0.38
C TYR A 11 8.46 -2.93 0.35
N SER A 12 8.85 -3.39 -0.85
CA SER A 12 9.84 -4.44 -1.06
C SER A 12 10.98 -3.93 -1.94
N ASN A 13 12.20 -4.34 -1.64
CA ASN A 13 13.36 -4.07 -2.50
C ASN A 13 13.32 -4.87 -3.82
N GLU A 14 12.48 -5.92 -3.88
CA GLU A 14 12.30 -6.75 -5.08
C GLU A 14 11.33 -6.10 -6.08
N ASP A 15 10.60 -5.09 -5.65
CA ASP A 15 9.65 -4.39 -6.49
C ASP A 15 10.35 -3.60 -7.61
N PRO A 16 9.82 -3.61 -8.84
CA PRO A 16 10.34 -2.75 -9.89
C PRO A 16 10.09 -1.28 -9.56
N ALA A 17 10.86 -0.37 -10.17
CA ALA A 17 10.64 1.05 -9.99
C ALA A 17 9.28 1.48 -10.57
N THR A 18 8.54 2.32 -9.84
CA THR A 18 7.22 2.78 -10.26
C THR A 18 7.26 3.86 -11.34
N TYR A 19 8.43 4.43 -11.64
CA TYR A 19 8.58 5.47 -12.63
C TYR A 19 9.86 5.26 -13.46
N LEU A 20 9.74 5.43 -14.77
CA LEU A 20 10.86 5.45 -15.71
C LEU A 20 11.05 6.86 -16.27
N HIS A 21 11.97 7.64 -15.71
CA HIS A 21 12.26 8.97 -16.23
C HIS A 21 12.76 8.92 -17.68
N TYR A 22 12.51 9.99 -18.47
CA TYR A 22 12.88 10.05 -19.89
C TYR A 22 14.40 9.89 -20.14
N ASN A 23 15.23 10.18 -19.14
CA ASN A 23 16.68 9.96 -19.19
C ASN A 23 17.10 8.51 -18.88
N GLY A 24 16.14 7.58 -18.75
CA GLY A 24 16.37 6.17 -18.43
C GLY A 24 16.48 5.87 -16.93
N THR A 25 16.45 6.87 -16.06
CA THR A 25 16.53 6.66 -14.61
C THR A 25 15.24 6.04 -14.09
N ARG A 26 15.36 4.99 -13.29
CA ARG A 26 14.25 4.31 -12.64
C ARG A 26 14.13 4.78 -11.19
N THR A 27 12.97 5.30 -10.80
CA THR A 27 12.72 5.80 -9.44
C THR A 27 11.37 5.30 -8.90
N THR A 28 11.19 5.35 -7.58
CA THR A 28 9.94 4.93 -6.92
C THR A 28 9.31 6.08 -6.14
N PRO A 29 8.76 7.11 -6.82
CA PRO A 29 8.09 8.22 -6.16
C PRO A 29 6.69 7.83 -5.62
N ASP A 30 6.09 6.76 -6.14
CA ASP A 30 4.75 6.32 -5.77
C ASP A 30 4.83 5.42 -4.53
N LEU A 31 4.23 5.86 -3.43
CA LEU A 31 4.29 5.20 -2.13
C LEU A 31 2.94 4.59 -1.75
N LEU A 32 2.98 3.40 -1.17
CA LEU A 32 1.81 2.79 -0.53
C LEU A 32 2.01 2.82 0.98
N LEU A 33 1.14 3.54 1.68
CA LEU A 33 1.10 3.58 3.14
C LEU A 33 -0.16 2.87 3.63
N ALA A 34 -0.03 2.08 4.68
CA ALA A 34 -1.16 1.45 5.35
C ALA A 34 -1.08 1.74 6.85
N SER A 35 -2.23 1.77 7.51
CA SER A 35 -2.27 1.82 8.97
C SER A 35 -1.66 0.54 9.56
N SER A 36 -0.88 0.63 10.64
CA SER A 36 -0.19 -0.52 11.26
C SER A 36 -1.10 -1.68 11.63
N ASP A 37 -2.40 -1.46 11.85
CA ASP A 37 -3.35 -2.53 12.15
C ASP A 37 -3.87 -3.29 10.92
N ILE A 38 -3.51 -2.86 9.71
CA ILE A 38 -3.85 -3.53 8.44
C ILE A 38 -2.63 -3.72 7.53
N SER A 39 -1.45 -3.24 7.91
CA SER A 39 -0.24 -3.27 7.08
C SER A 39 0.21 -4.69 6.75
N GLU A 40 0.21 -5.60 7.73
CA GLU A 40 0.51 -7.03 7.54
C GLU A 40 -0.44 -7.71 6.54
N HIS A 41 -1.68 -7.24 6.47
CA HIS A 41 -2.70 -7.77 5.56
C HIS A 41 -2.79 -6.99 4.24
N THR A 42 -1.89 -6.03 4.03
CA THR A 42 -1.81 -5.22 2.82
C THR A 42 -0.62 -5.69 1.99
N CYS A 43 -0.91 -6.22 0.80
CA CYS A 43 0.10 -6.56 -0.19
C CYS A 43 0.16 -5.49 -1.28
N ARG A 44 1.32 -5.34 -1.92
CA ARG A 44 1.52 -4.49 -3.09
C ARG A 44 2.02 -5.29 -4.27
N ASN A 45 1.65 -4.84 -5.47
CA ASN A 45 2.18 -5.34 -6.71
C ASN A 45 2.31 -4.17 -7.70
N ILE A 46 3.38 -4.14 -8.47
CA ILE A 46 3.60 -3.10 -9.48
C ILE A 46 3.42 -3.75 -10.85
N ILE A 47 2.54 -3.17 -11.66
CA ILE A 47 2.25 -3.69 -13.00
C ILE A 47 2.79 -2.79 -14.10
N GLU A 48 3.16 -3.40 -15.22
CA GLU A 48 3.55 -2.67 -16.41
C GLU A 48 2.32 -2.07 -17.09
N ASP A 49 2.38 -0.78 -17.43
CA ASP A 49 1.40 -0.09 -18.27
C ASP A 49 2.13 0.59 -19.43
N PRO A 50 2.02 0.07 -20.67
CA PRO A 50 2.73 0.65 -21.82
C PRO A 50 2.25 2.06 -22.18
N GLY A 51 1.09 2.51 -21.65
CA GLY A 51 0.54 3.84 -21.90
C GLY A 51 1.07 4.94 -20.96
N SER A 52 1.84 4.58 -19.92
CA SER A 52 2.24 5.52 -18.88
C SER A 52 3.71 5.37 -18.47
N VAL A 53 4.34 6.50 -18.18
CA VAL A 53 5.68 6.56 -17.61
C VAL A 53 5.68 6.11 -16.14
N HIS A 54 4.55 6.31 -15.46
CA HIS A 54 4.27 5.75 -14.14
C HIS A 54 3.64 4.36 -14.28
N LYS A 55 4.22 3.39 -13.59
CA LYS A 55 3.67 2.04 -13.41
C LYS A 55 2.64 2.04 -12.28
N PRO A 56 1.44 1.50 -12.50
CA PRO A 56 0.46 1.39 -11.44
C PRO A 56 0.94 0.56 -10.25
N VAL A 57 0.70 1.08 -9.04
CA VAL A 57 0.86 0.35 -7.78
C VAL A 57 -0.52 -0.19 -7.38
N ILE A 58 -0.68 -1.51 -7.41
CA ILE A 58 -1.90 -2.19 -7.00
C ILE A 58 -1.73 -2.66 -5.56
N ALA A 59 -2.63 -2.22 -4.69
CA ALA A 59 -2.73 -2.71 -3.32
C ALA A 59 -3.85 -3.75 -3.22
N SER A 60 -3.61 -4.83 -2.49
CA SER A 60 -4.64 -5.76 -2.05
C SER A 60 -4.66 -5.82 -0.54
N ILE A 61 -5.84 -5.75 0.06
CA ILE A 61 -6.01 -5.79 1.51
C ILE A 61 -6.91 -6.96 1.85
N THR A 62 -6.41 -7.87 2.67
CA THR A 62 -7.21 -8.99 3.17
C THR A 62 -8.00 -8.52 4.38
N ILE A 63 -9.31 -8.40 4.24
CA ILE A 63 -10.21 -8.06 5.34
C ILE A 63 -10.77 -9.34 5.94
N GLY A 64 -10.32 -9.68 7.15
CA GLY A 64 -10.95 -10.73 7.94
C GLY A 64 -12.35 -10.31 8.41
N SER A 65 -13.26 -11.27 8.58
CA SER A 65 -14.55 -11.05 9.24
C SER A 65 -14.37 -10.92 10.76
N LYS A 66 -13.84 -9.78 11.21
CA LYS A 66 -13.85 -9.43 12.63
C LYS A 66 -15.29 -9.07 13.02
N SER A 67 -15.95 -9.95 13.77
CA SER A 67 -17.20 -9.63 14.47
C SER A 67 -16.97 -8.37 15.31
N MET A 68 -17.65 -7.28 14.98
CA MET A 68 -17.60 -6.05 15.73
C MET A 68 -18.35 -6.28 17.05
N THR A 69 -17.65 -6.64 18.11
CA THR A 69 -18.25 -6.65 19.45
C THR A 69 -18.51 -5.20 19.83
N ARG A 70 -19.78 -4.81 19.83
CA ARG A 70 -20.21 -3.47 20.25
C ARG A 70 -20.00 -3.37 21.76
N GLU A 71 -18.92 -2.74 22.19
CA GLU A 71 -18.80 -2.32 23.58
C GLU A 71 -19.80 -1.19 23.83
N VAL A 72 -20.90 -1.51 24.51
CA VAL A 72 -21.87 -0.53 24.98
C VAL A 72 -21.35 -0.03 26.32
N SER A 73 -20.80 1.19 26.37
CA SER A 73 -20.62 1.88 27.64
C SER A 73 -22.00 2.08 28.28
N THR A 74 -22.19 1.51 29.47
CA THR A 74 -23.38 1.74 30.32
C THR A 74 -23.27 3.09 30.99
#